data_AF-R4W893-F1
#
_entry.id   AF-R4W893-F1
#
_cell.length_a   1.000
_cell.length_b   1.000
_cell.length_c   1.000
_cell.angle_alpha   90.00
_cell.angle_beta   90.00
_cell.angle_gamma   90.00
#
_symmetry.space_group_name_H-M   'P 1'
#
loop_
_entity.id
_entity.type
_entity.pdbx_description
1 polymer ?
#
loop_
_entity_poly.entity_id
_entity_poly.type
_entity_poly.pdbx_seq_one_letter_code
_entity_poly.pdbx_strand_id
1 'polypeptide(L)'
;MTSRHEFAAPTRRTLLTAIGTGIGAGVIGTSATGDEHQETNYALVQGDDCVPIQPVVGDRPVRSRYEYRLPERYVSEENGAVPGETGLYSSEGTTDLQEAKTSIAFLYRGPEGLSLVLVHGSATEPDGGSVTFRFAGLPEDGEWLVKDDLYRDPATGEIAAQNYDHWNVSGTEHRIDWTWGSSGTDGGAFGNLGDEFDLAIAPAFNEAAALYGEHYEGTVTAWEFCSGSDGGDRIALDMDEPIRITTARCGSEDDSDRDASDHRGNRGPPDHAGEEGPPDHAGEEGPPDHAEEEGPPDHAGEEGPPDHAGEEGPPEHAEEGGSDDRNRGRDRPGHSEEDDEEDDDEVEEEEEEEEEEEEEEEEEEEEEEEEEEEEEEEEEEEEDEE
;
A
#
# COMPACT_ATOMS: atom_id res chain seq x y z
N MET A 1 -31.15 -64.83 12.10
CA MET A 1 -31.67 -63.51 11.69
C MET A 1 -30.86 -62.48 12.44
N THR A 2 -30.28 -61.53 11.68
CA THR A 2 -29.63 -60.26 12.12
C THR A 2 -28.43 -60.39 13.08
N SER A 3 -27.27 -59.75 12.91
CA SER A 3 -26.87 -58.60 12.09
C SER A 3 -25.37 -58.71 11.75
N ARG A 4 -25.02 -58.17 10.57
CA ARG A 4 -23.67 -57.75 10.18
C ARG A 4 -23.21 -56.57 11.05
N HIS A 5 -21.90 -56.39 11.21
CA HIS A 5 -21.13 -55.15 10.97
C HIS A 5 -19.64 -55.49 11.14
N GLU A 6 -18.89 -55.43 10.03
CA GLU A 6 -17.44 -55.52 9.98
C GLU A 6 -16.91 -54.10 9.78
N PHE A 7 -16.08 -53.62 10.71
CA PHE A 7 -15.16 -52.49 10.52
C PHE A 7 -13.76 -53.04 10.77
N ALA A 8 -12.85 -52.89 9.81
CA ALA A 8 -11.44 -53.22 9.97
C ALA A 8 -10.59 -51.94 9.82
N ALA A 9 -9.81 -51.66 10.86
CA ALA A 9 -8.87 -50.55 11.01
C ALA A 9 -7.45 -50.95 10.51
N PRO A 10 -6.48 -50.01 10.40
CA PRO A 10 -5.22 -50.20 9.69
C PRO A 10 -4.18 -50.96 10.54
N THR A 11 -3.30 -51.73 9.89
CA THR A 11 -2.25 -52.49 10.59
C THR A 11 -0.88 -51.85 10.38
N ARG A 12 -0.33 -51.22 11.43
CA ARG A 12 1.11 -50.97 11.57
C ARG A 12 1.82 -52.30 11.88
N ARG A 13 2.91 -52.62 11.18
CA ARG A 13 3.87 -53.64 11.60
C ARG A 13 5.27 -53.06 11.65
N THR A 14 5.68 -52.78 12.88
CA THR A 14 7.07 -52.66 13.34
C THR A 14 7.81 -53.97 13.12
N LEU A 15 9.02 -53.91 12.55
CA LEU A 15 9.98 -55.01 12.62
C LEU A 15 11.33 -54.45 13.09
N LEU A 16 11.67 -54.76 14.34
CA LEU A 16 13.01 -54.65 14.90
C LEU A 16 13.82 -55.86 14.42
N THR A 17 15.04 -55.64 13.95
CA THR A 17 16.06 -56.69 13.87
C THR A 17 17.37 -56.13 14.39
N ALA A 18 17.79 -56.65 15.53
CA ALA A 18 19.12 -56.46 16.08
C ALA A 18 20.06 -57.53 15.51
N ILE A 19 21.34 -57.16 15.34
CA ILE A 19 22.57 -57.85 15.80
C ILE A 19 23.75 -57.41 14.91
N GLY A 20 24.87 -57.04 15.53
CA GLY A 20 26.18 -57.30 14.93
C GLY A 20 27.27 -56.27 15.23
N THR A 21 28.01 -56.47 16.32
CA THR A 21 29.27 -55.79 16.61
C THR A 21 30.35 -56.18 15.58
N GLY A 22 30.91 -55.22 14.86
CA GLY A 22 32.04 -55.41 13.94
C GLY A 22 32.84 -54.11 13.78
N ILE A 23 34.14 -54.17 14.06
CA ILE A 23 35.10 -53.07 13.99
C ILE A 23 35.58 -52.92 12.54
N GLY A 24 35.58 -51.69 12.00
CA GLY A 24 36.58 -51.24 11.03
C GLY A 24 36.09 -50.68 9.70
N ALA A 25 36.72 -49.55 9.33
CA ALA A 25 36.74 -48.84 8.04
C ALA A 25 35.59 -47.85 7.77
N GLY A 26 35.95 -46.56 7.86
CA GLY A 26 35.08 -45.43 7.62
C GLY A 26 34.58 -45.33 6.20
N VAL A 27 33.27 -45.16 6.09
CA VAL A 27 32.59 -44.47 5.00
C VAL A 27 31.56 -43.63 5.73
N ILE A 28 31.83 -42.33 5.91
CA ILE A 28 30.78 -41.41 6.35
C ILE A 28 29.91 -41.25 5.11
N GLY A 29 28.81 -41.98 5.08
CA GLY A 29 27.71 -41.70 4.16
C GLY A 29 27.16 -40.33 4.53
N THR A 30 27.26 -39.38 3.61
CA THR A 30 26.49 -38.15 3.64
C THR A 30 25.04 -38.53 3.42
N SER A 31 24.34 -38.87 4.50
CA SER A 31 22.89 -38.80 4.54
C SER A 31 22.52 -37.33 4.45
N ALA A 32 21.63 -37.01 3.51
CA ALA A 32 21.06 -35.69 3.28
C ALA A 32 20.82 -34.93 4.59
N THR A 33 21.51 -33.80 4.75
CA THR A 33 20.96 -32.69 5.53
C THR A 33 19.85 -32.12 4.67
N GLY A 34 18.62 -32.23 5.14
CA GLY A 34 17.47 -31.62 4.49
C GLY A 34 17.69 -30.13 4.29
N ASP A 35 16.99 -29.59 3.31
CA ASP A 35 16.78 -28.16 3.11
C ASP A 35 16.82 -27.43 4.45
N GLU A 36 17.87 -26.65 4.64
CA GLU A 36 17.87 -25.58 5.60
C GLU A 36 16.76 -24.63 5.11
N HIS A 37 15.55 -24.80 5.63
CA HIS A 37 14.68 -23.65 5.85
C HIS A 37 15.54 -22.69 6.66
N GLN A 38 16.21 -21.76 5.98
CA GLN A 38 16.86 -20.65 6.65
C GLN A 38 15.75 -19.99 7.45
N GLU A 39 15.80 -20.13 8.78
CA GLU A 39 15.08 -19.27 9.71
C GLU A 39 15.58 -17.86 9.44
N THR A 40 15.03 -17.25 8.40
CA THR A 40 15.30 -15.88 8.02
C THR A 40 14.53 -15.10 9.06
N ASN A 41 15.24 -14.64 10.07
CA ASN A 41 14.65 -13.92 11.19
C ASN A 41 14.54 -12.46 10.76
N TYR A 42 13.39 -12.11 10.21
CA TYR A 42 13.06 -10.72 9.97
C TYR A 42 12.67 -10.06 11.28
N ALA A 43 12.94 -8.77 11.40
CA ALA A 43 12.49 -7.95 12.51
C ALA A 43 11.68 -6.77 11.98
N LEU A 44 10.61 -6.47 12.70
CA LEU A 44 9.83 -5.25 12.61
C LEU A 44 10.23 -4.34 13.77
N VAL A 45 10.62 -3.12 13.47
CA VAL A 45 11.03 -2.11 14.45
C VAL A 45 10.13 -0.90 14.32
N GLN A 46 9.58 -0.41 15.43
CA GLN A 46 8.86 0.87 15.51
C GLN A 46 9.27 1.54 16.83
N GLY A 47 9.86 2.72 16.74
CA GLY A 47 10.47 3.38 17.90
C GLY A 47 11.51 2.50 18.59
N ASP A 48 11.30 2.23 19.88
CA ASP A 48 12.16 1.38 20.71
C ASP A 48 11.75 -0.12 20.66
N ASP A 49 10.61 -0.44 20.06
CA ASP A 49 10.09 -1.81 20.00
C ASP A 49 10.68 -2.57 18.80
N CYS A 50 11.12 -3.81 19.06
CA CYS A 50 11.60 -4.73 18.04
C CYS A 50 10.92 -6.09 18.22
N VAL A 51 10.20 -6.51 17.19
CA VAL A 51 9.44 -7.77 17.17
C VAL A 51 9.96 -8.68 16.05
N PRO A 52 10.31 -9.95 16.32
CA PRO A 52 10.60 -10.90 15.25
C PRO A 52 9.31 -11.22 14.48
N ILE A 53 9.38 -11.17 13.15
CA ILE A 53 8.24 -11.44 12.26
C ILE A 53 8.55 -12.61 11.33
N GLN A 54 7.50 -13.27 10.86
CA GLN A 54 7.57 -14.38 9.91
C GLN A 54 6.73 -14.05 8.68
N PRO A 55 7.24 -14.28 7.46
CA PRO A 55 6.45 -14.07 6.26
C PRO A 55 5.25 -15.00 6.18
N VAL A 56 4.17 -14.50 5.60
CA VAL A 56 3.09 -15.31 5.05
C VAL A 56 3.67 -16.16 3.94
N VAL A 57 3.34 -17.46 3.92
CA VAL A 57 3.92 -18.40 2.95
C VAL A 57 2.84 -18.89 2.00
N GLY A 58 3.11 -18.86 0.70
CA GLY A 58 2.24 -19.45 -0.30
C GLY A 58 3.00 -20.10 -1.45
N ASP A 59 2.26 -20.83 -2.28
CA ASP A 59 2.77 -21.59 -3.42
C ASP A 59 2.52 -20.90 -4.77
N ARG A 60 1.92 -19.69 -4.74
CA ARG A 60 1.61 -18.87 -5.92
C ARG A 60 2.47 -17.60 -5.94
N PRO A 61 2.76 -17.01 -7.11
CA PRO A 61 3.36 -15.68 -7.21
C PRO A 61 2.61 -14.62 -6.40
N VAL A 62 3.30 -13.55 -5.97
CA VAL A 62 2.68 -12.51 -5.15
C VAL A 62 1.51 -11.81 -5.87
N ARG A 63 1.60 -11.58 -7.18
CA ARG A 63 0.49 -11.04 -7.98
C ARG A 63 -0.77 -11.90 -7.86
N SER A 64 -0.62 -13.23 -7.85
CA SER A 64 -1.73 -14.17 -7.67
C SER A 64 -2.18 -14.35 -6.22
N ARG A 65 -1.36 -13.98 -5.23
CA ARG A 65 -1.81 -13.89 -3.83
C ARG A 65 -2.56 -12.59 -3.59
N TYR A 66 -2.12 -11.49 -4.18
CA TYR A 66 -2.82 -10.21 -4.10
C TYR A 66 -4.14 -10.29 -4.87
N GLU A 67 -4.10 -10.86 -6.09
CA GLU A 67 -5.26 -11.04 -6.97
C GLU A 67 -6.03 -9.71 -7.12
N TYR A 68 -5.33 -8.69 -7.61
CA TYR A 68 -5.94 -7.40 -7.89
C TYR A 68 -6.89 -7.56 -9.06
N ARG A 69 -8.18 -7.33 -8.85
CA ARG A 69 -9.21 -7.47 -9.88
C ARG A 69 -9.62 -6.13 -10.43
N LEU A 70 -9.77 -6.08 -11.75
CA LEU A 70 -10.26 -4.95 -12.52
C LEU A 70 -11.14 -5.44 -13.67
N PRO A 71 -12.06 -4.60 -14.20
CA PRO A 71 -12.65 -4.84 -15.51
C PRO A 71 -11.59 -5.13 -16.57
N GLU A 72 -11.85 -6.08 -17.47
CA GLU A 72 -10.85 -6.59 -18.43
C GLU A 72 -10.18 -5.47 -19.24
N ARG A 73 -10.94 -4.43 -19.61
CA ARG A 73 -10.46 -3.27 -20.36
C ARG A 73 -9.31 -2.51 -19.67
N TYR A 74 -9.22 -2.57 -18.35
CA TYR A 74 -8.21 -1.85 -17.55
C TYR A 74 -7.01 -2.72 -17.14
N VAL A 75 -7.05 -4.03 -17.42
CA VAL A 75 -6.00 -4.96 -17.02
C VAL A 75 -4.73 -4.72 -17.82
N SER A 76 -3.59 -4.61 -17.13
CA SER A 76 -2.30 -4.46 -17.79
C SER A 76 -1.15 -5.11 -17.01
N GLU A 77 -0.04 -5.37 -17.69
CA GLU A 77 1.20 -5.80 -17.02
C GLU A 77 1.72 -4.75 -16.03
N GLU A 78 1.44 -3.46 -16.29
CA GLU A 78 1.90 -2.30 -15.51
C GLU A 78 1.25 -2.27 -14.12
N ASN A 79 -0.05 -2.58 -14.02
CA ASN A 79 -0.77 -2.65 -12.74
C ASN A 79 -0.76 -4.02 -12.10
N GLY A 80 -0.55 -5.07 -12.88
CA GLY A 80 -0.51 -6.44 -12.39
C GLY A 80 -1.86 -6.98 -11.94
N ALA A 81 -2.95 -6.37 -12.43
CA ALA A 81 -4.30 -6.84 -12.24
C ALA A 81 -4.60 -8.10 -13.06
N VAL A 82 -5.72 -8.74 -12.75
CA VAL A 82 -6.36 -9.81 -13.53
C VAL A 82 -7.83 -9.45 -13.77
N PRO A 83 -8.46 -9.98 -14.82
CA PRO A 83 -9.86 -9.70 -15.09
C PRO A 83 -10.77 -10.12 -13.92
N GLY A 84 -11.63 -9.21 -13.48
CA GLY A 84 -12.70 -9.40 -12.51
C GLY A 84 -14.08 -9.24 -13.12
N GLU A 85 -15.11 -9.44 -12.31
CA GLU A 85 -16.47 -9.00 -12.64
C GLU A 85 -16.51 -7.46 -12.65
N THR A 86 -17.42 -6.88 -13.44
CA THR A 86 -17.60 -5.42 -13.51
C THR A 86 -17.82 -4.83 -12.11
N GLY A 87 -17.21 -3.67 -11.84
CA GLY A 87 -17.31 -2.99 -10.54
C GLY A 87 -16.35 -3.48 -9.45
N LEU A 88 -15.53 -4.52 -9.70
CA LEU A 88 -14.50 -4.95 -8.74
C LEU A 88 -13.20 -4.17 -8.94
N TYR A 89 -12.82 -3.39 -7.93
CA TYR A 89 -11.54 -2.67 -7.81
C TYR A 89 -10.93 -3.02 -6.45
N SER A 90 -10.41 -4.25 -6.33
CA SER A 90 -10.01 -4.79 -5.02
C SER A 90 -8.99 -5.93 -5.09
N SER A 91 -8.34 -6.15 -3.95
CA SER A 91 -7.50 -7.32 -3.67
C SER A 91 -8.36 -8.50 -3.19
N GLU A 92 -8.93 -9.29 -4.11
CA GLU A 92 -9.73 -10.46 -3.73
C GLU A 92 -8.92 -11.57 -3.05
N GLY A 93 -7.65 -11.62 -3.40
CA GLY A 93 -6.73 -12.65 -2.95
C GLY A 93 -6.32 -12.47 -1.50
N THR A 94 -6.59 -11.34 -0.85
CA THR A 94 -6.18 -11.03 0.54
C THR A 94 -7.35 -10.82 1.50
N THR A 95 -8.58 -11.11 1.07
CA THR A 95 -9.82 -10.96 1.85
C THR A 95 -9.77 -11.65 3.23
N ASP A 96 -8.98 -12.70 3.39
CA ASP A 96 -8.75 -13.38 4.67
C ASP A 96 -7.98 -12.55 5.71
N LEU A 97 -7.29 -11.49 5.28
CA LEU A 97 -6.46 -10.61 6.11
C LEU A 97 -7.02 -9.18 6.22
N GLN A 98 -7.96 -8.80 5.35
CA GLN A 98 -8.55 -7.47 5.35
C GLN A 98 -9.44 -7.25 6.57
N GLU A 99 -9.45 -6.01 7.06
CA GLU A 99 -10.37 -5.54 8.10
C GLU A 99 -10.78 -4.11 7.77
N ALA A 100 -12.04 -3.77 8.05
CA ALA A 100 -12.51 -2.43 7.77
C ALA A 100 -11.68 -1.37 8.52
N LYS A 101 -11.48 -0.19 7.90
CA LYS A 101 -10.78 0.97 8.46
C LYS A 101 -9.36 0.65 8.93
N THR A 102 -8.74 -0.34 8.29
CA THR A 102 -7.43 -0.86 8.67
C THR A 102 -6.49 -0.87 7.48
N SER A 103 -5.27 -0.38 7.68
CA SER A 103 -4.16 -0.65 6.76
C SER A 103 -3.35 -1.82 7.28
N ILE A 104 -3.05 -2.78 6.41
CA ILE A 104 -2.19 -3.92 6.75
C ILE A 104 -0.92 -3.93 5.89
N ALA A 105 0.17 -4.40 6.48
CA ALA A 105 1.40 -4.73 5.78
C ALA A 105 1.85 -6.15 6.14
N PHE A 106 2.43 -6.90 5.21
CA PHE A 106 3.05 -8.18 5.51
C PHE A 106 4.16 -8.54 4.53
N LEU A 107 5.09 -9.39 4.98
CA LEU A 107 6.01 -10.06 4.09
C LEU A 107 5.35 -11.31 3.51
N TYR A 108 5.42 -11.48 2.19
CA TYR A 108 4.98 -12.68 1.50
C TYR A 108 6.17 -13.44 0.92
N ARG A 109 6.22 -14.75 1.18
CA ARG A 109 7.20 -15.66 0.57
C ARG A 109 6.48 -16.60 -0.39
N GLY A 110 6.63 -16.30 -1.68
CA GLY A 110 6.12 -17.10 -2.78
C GLY A 110 7.23 -17.84 -3.55
N PRO A 111 6.89 -18.48 -4.68
CA PRO A 111 7.84 -19.19 -5.54
C PRO A 111 8.84 -18.26 -6.24
N GLU A 112 8.54 -16.97 -6.33
CA GLU A 112 9.37 -15.95 -6.98
C GLU A 112 10.26 -15.17 -5.99
N GLY A 113 10.16 -15.46 -4.69
CA GLY A 113 10.97 -14.83 -3.66
C GLY A 113 10.14 -14.14 -2.59
N LEU A 114 10.76 -13.15 -1.94
CA LEU A 114 10.16 -12.36 -0.87
C LEU A 114 9.60 -11.04 -1.42
N SER A 115 8.40 -10.70 -0.98
CA SER A 115 7.70 -9.48 -1.37
C SER A 115 7.17 -8.75 -0.12
N LEU A 116 7.05 -7.43 -0.20
CA LEU A 116 6.21 -6.64 0.71
C LEU A 116 4.83 -6.52 0.08
N VAL A 117 3.78 -6.73 0.88
CA VAL A 117 2.40 -6.52 0.47
C VAL A 117 1.75 -5.51 1.41
N LEU A 118 0.98 -4.59 0.84
CA LEU A 118 0.21 -3.57 1.53
C LEU A 118 -1.23 -3.67 1.04
N VAL A 119 -2.18 -3.63 1.95
CA VAL A 119 -3.61 -3.57 1.62
C VAL A 119 -4.28 -2.57 2.55
N HIS A 120 -5.17 -1.76 2.00
CA HIS A 120 -5.90 -0.71 2.70
C HIS A 120 -7.40 -0.99 2.59
N GLY A 121 -8.09 -0.98 3.74
CA GLY A 121 -9.53 -1.21 3.80
C GLY A 121 -9.95 -2.68 3.65
N SER A 122 -11.21 -2.87 3.30
CA SER A 122 -11.80 -4.20 3.06
C SER A 122 -12.73 -4.21 1.85
N ALA A 123 -12.57 -5.21 1.00
CA ALA A 123 -13.48 -5.46 -0.13
C ALA A 123 -14.87 -5.95 0.31
N THR A 124 -15.02 -6.34 1.59
CA THR A 124 -16.24 -7.01 2.08
C THR A 124 -17.01 -6.21 3.13
N GLU A 125 -16.41 -5.15 3.65
CA GLU A 125 -17.01 -4.28 4.65
C GLU A 125 -16.79 -2.84 4.21
N PRO A 126 -17.85 -2.02 4.06
CA PRO A 126 -17.72 -0.70 3.49
C PRO A 126 -16.89 0.21 4.39
N ASP A 127 -15.83 0.75 3.82
CA ASP A 127 -15.01 1.80 4.40
C ASP A 127 -14.32 2.63 3.32
N GLY A 128 -13.75 3.76 3.71
CA GLY A 128 -12.90 4.53 2.82
C GLY A 128 -11.74 5.11 3.61
N GLY A 129 -10.82 5.73 2.89
CA GLY A 129 -9.72 6.45 3.51
C GLY A 129 -8.66 6.87 2.52
N SER A 130 -7.64 7.51 3.08
CA SER A 130 -6.46 7.90 2.32
C SER A 130 -5.22 7.69 3.18
N VAL A 131 -4.13 7.29 2.53
CA VAL A 131 -2.85 7.05 3.17
C VAL A 131 -1.71 7.41 2.25
N THR A 132 -0.69 8.07 2.78
CA THR A 132 0.57 8.33 2.09
C THR A 132 1.66 7.54 2.78
N PHE A 133 2.32 6.61 2.07
CA PHE A 133 3.55 6.00 2.56
C PHE A 133 4.77 6.51 1.81
N ARG A 134 5.83 6.74 2.58
CA ARG A 134 7.17 6.99 2.06
C ARG A 134 8.08 5.83 2.41
N PHE A 135 8.66 5.24 1.38
CA PHE A 135 9.57 4.12 1.48
C PHE A 135 11.01 4.61 1.34
N ALA A 136 11.92 4.04 2.11
CA ALA A 136 13.35 4.27 1.94
C ALA A 136 14.11 2.95 2.14
N GLY A 137 15.13 2.72 1.32
CA GLY A 137 15.93 1.50 1.38
C GLY A 137 15.32 0.31 0.63
N LEU A 138 14.44 0.58 -0.34
CA LEU A 138 13.98 -0.45 -1.28
C LEU A 138 15.17 -0.96 -2.12
N PRO A 139 15.25 -2.26 -2.43
CA PRO A 139 16.27 -2.80 -3.33
C PRO A 139 16.20 -2.18 -4.74
N GLU A 140 17.36 -1.92 -5.36
CA GLU A 140 17.46 -1.31 -6.69
C GLU A 140 16.90 -2.19 -7.82
N ASP A 141 16.88 -3.50 -7.63
CA ASP A 141 16.31 -4.50 -8.54
C ASP A 141 14.88 -4.92 -8.17
N GLY A 142 14.31 -4.29 -7.13
CA GLY A 142 12.92 -4.46 -6.74
C GLY A 142 11.97 -3.64 -7.61
N GLU A 143 10.73 -4.11 -7.69
CA GLU A 143 9.69 -3.44 -8.48
C GLU A 143 8.31 -3.65 -7.86
N TRP A 144 7.40 -2.69 -8.08
CA TRP A 144 5.99 -2.87 -7.76
C TRP A 144 5.35 -3.78 -8.80
N LEU A 145 4.99 -4.99 -8.36
CA LEU A 145 4.36 -6.02 -9.16
C LEU A 145 2.83 -5.90 -9.17
N VAL A 146 2.27 -5.26 -8.16
CA VAL A 146 0.88 -4.81 -8.15
C VAL A 146 0.88 -3.34 -7.80
N LYS A 147 0.16 -2.56 -8.61
CA LYS A 147 -0.11 -1.16 -8.38
C LYS A 147 -1.61 -0.98 -8.46
N ASP A 148 -2.22 -1.08 -7.29
CA ASP A 148 -3.64 -0.82 -7.14
C ASP A 148 -3.96 0.59 -7.63
N ASP A 149 -5.16 0.72 -8.18
CA ASP A 149 -5.70 1.85 -8.94
C ASP A 149 -4.83 2.44 -10.06
N LEU A 150 -3.76 1.77 -10.52
CA LEU A 150 -2.98 2.22 -11.69
C LEU A 150 -3.55 1.72 -13.03
N TYR A 151 -4.66 2.25 -13.53
CA TYR A 151 -5.16 1.88 -14.86
C TYR A 151 -5.22 3.04 -15.86
N ARG A 152 -5.25 2.67 -17.14
CA ARG A 152 -5.23 3.56 -18.29
C ARG A 152 -6.55 3.49 -19.01
N ASP A 153 -6.98 4.62 -19.52
CA ASP A 153 -8.12 4.72 -20.42
C ASP A 153 -7.81 3.88 -21.70
N PRO A 154 -8.67 2.91 -22.07
CA PRO A 154 -8.40 2.02 -23.20
C PRO A 154 -8.34 2.73 -24.56
N ALA A 155 -9.12 3.81 -24.73
CA ALA A 155 -9.22 4.55 -25.97
C ALA A 155 -7.99 5.44 -26.21
N THR A 156 -7.48 6.07 -25.15
CA THR A 156 -6.41 7.08 -25.22
C THR A 156 -5.04 6.55 -24.78
N GLY A 157 -5.00 5.53 -23.92
CA GLY A 157 -3.80 5.04 -23.25
C GLY A 157 -3.24 5.98 -22.18
N GLU A 158 -3.92 7.08 -21.89
CA GLU A 158 -3.58 7.98 -20.78
C GLU A 158 -4.02 7.37 -19.44
N ILE A 159 -3.54 7.93 -18.33
CA ILE A 159 -4.03 7.51 -17.01
C ILE A 159 -5.54 7.82 -16.94
N ALA A 160 -6.34 6.83 -16.53
CA ALA A 160 -7.79 7.00 -16.45
C ALA A 160 -8.15 8.15 -15.50
N ALA A 161 -9.24 8.87 -15.78
CA ALA A 161 -9.62 10.04 -14.98
C ALA A 161 -9.93 9.71 -13.52
N GLN A 162 -10.40 8.49 -13.25
CA GLN A 162 -10.73 7.97 -11.92
C GLN A 162 -9.53 7.37 -11.17
N ASN A 163 -8.34 7.40 -11.77
CA ASN A 163 -7.12 6.98 -11.12
C ASN A 163 -6.56 8.14 -10.28
N TYR A 164 -6.90 8.11 -8.99
CA TYR A 164 -6.53 9.16 -8.04
C TYR A 164 -5.17 8.92 -7.37
N ASP A 165 -4.63 7.72 -7.51
CA ASP A 165 -3.39 7.31 -6.87
C ASP A 165 -2.15 7.95 -7.46
N HIS A 166 -1.25 8.37 -6.58
CA HIS A 166 0.01 8.99 -6.98
C HIS A 166 1.20 8.07 -6.76
N TRP A 167 1.66 7.44 -7.84
CA TRP A 167 2.83 6.54 -7.85
C TRP A 167 4.14 7.27 -8.17
N ASN A 168 4.90 7.69 -7.15
CA ASN A 168 6.26 8.22 -7.32
C ASN A 168 7.32 7.16 -6.96
N VAL A 169 7.70 6.37 -7.95
CA VAL A 169 8.52 5.16 -7.80
C VAL A 169 9.84 5.26 -8.57
N SER A 170 10.84 5.92 -7.98
CA SER A 170 12.16 6.06 -8.61
C SER A 170 13.31 5.82 -7.62
N GLY A 171 14.32 5.08 -8.07
CA GLY A 171 15.47 4.75 -7.22
C GLY A 171 15.07 3.83 -6.06
N THR A 172 15.52 4.16 -4.85
CA THR A 172 15.29 3.36 -3.63
C THR A 172 14.42 4.09 -2.59
N GLU A 173 13.95 5.29 -2.94
CA GLU A 173 13.05 6.12 -2.14
C GLU A 173 11.76 6.35 -2.92
N HIS A 174 10.66 5.77 -2.45
CA HIS A 174 9.37 5.84 -3.14
C HIS A 174 8.38 6.61 -2.28
N ARG A 175 7.41 7.24 -2.92
CA ARG A 175 6.23 7.79 -2.26
C ARG A 175 5.00 7.34 -3.04
N ILE A 176 4.03 6.80 -2.32
CA ILE A 176 2.74 6.46 -2.90
C ILE A 176 1.66 7.09 -2.02
N ASP A 177 0.74 7.77 -2.68
CA ASP A 177 -0.45 8.35 -2.07
C ASP A 177 -1.65 7.56 -2.60
N TRP A 178 -2.40 6.94 -1.69
CA TRP A 178 -3.53 6.05 -1.93
C TRP A 178 -4.82 6.68 -1.42
N THR A 179 -5.93 6.41 -2.10
CA THR A 179 -7.27 6.77 -1.63
C THR A 179 -8.35 5.85 -2.20
N TRP A 180 -9.28 5.40 -1.35
CA TRP A 180 -10.34 4.46 -1.76
C TRP A 180 -11.69 4.80 -1.13
N GLY A 181 -12.74 4.38 -1.83
CA GLY A 181 -14.14 4.48 -1.40
C GLY A 181 -14.70 3.17 -0.82
N SER A 182 -16.00 3.18 -0.51
CA SER A 182 -16.74 2.14 0.22
C SER A 182 -16.78 0.74 -0.39
N SER A 183 -16.42 0.59 -1.66
CA SER A 183 -16.59 -0.66 -2.43
C SER A 183 -15.27 -1.31 -2.85
N GLY A 184 -14.12 -0.80 -2.38
CA GLY A 184 -12.80 -1.23 -2.85
C GLY A 184 -11.76 -1.39 -1.74
N THR A 185 -10.61 -1.93 -2.14
CA THR A 185 -9.39 -1.86 -1.34
C THR A 185 -8.34 -1.17 -2.16
N ASP A 186 -7.35 -0.61 -1.48
CA ASP A 186 -6.19 -0.04 -2.14
C ASP A 186 -4.88 -0.73 -1.71
N GLY A 187 -3.77 -0.42 -2.36
CA GLY A 187 -2.43 -0.78 -1.93
C GLY A 187 -1.52 -1.29 -3.06
N GLY A 188 -0.84 -2.40 -2.79
CA GLY A 188 0.04 -3.01 -3.79
C GLY A 188 1.06 -4.00 -3.23
N ALA A 189 1.85 -4.55 -4.15
CA ALA A 189 2.86 -5.55 -3.83
C ALA A 189 4.21 -5.19 -4.46
N PHE A 190 5.24 -5.06 -3.62
CA PHE A 190 6.62 -4.85 -4.04
C PHE A 190 7.41 -6.17 -4.02
N GLY A 191 7.89 -6.59 -5.18
CA GLY A 191 8.65 -7.82 -5.38
C GLY A 191 10.15 -7.66 -5.18
N ASN A 192 10.85 -8.80 -5.14
CA ASN A 192 12.30 -8.89 -5.09
C ASN A 192 12.95 -8.12 -3.94
N LEU A 193 12.48 -8.35 -2.70
CA LEU A 193 13.13 -7.78 -1.51
C LEU A 193 14.56 -8.29 -1.27
N GLY A 194 14.96 -9.38 -1.93
CA GLY A 194 16.26 -10.01 -1.76
C GLY A 194 16.43 -10.76 -0.42
N ASP A 195 17.65 -11.26 -0.20
CA ASP A 195 18.00 -12.03 0.99
C ASP A 195 18.41 -11.12 2.18
N GLU A 196 18.87 -9.91 1.90
CA GLU A 196 19.30 -8.90 2.87
C GLU A 196 18.73 -7.54 2.46
N PHE A 197 17.95 -6.92 3.35
CA PHE A 197 17.38 -5.60 3.11
C PHE A 197 17.14 -4.88 4.43
N ASP A 198 16.91 -3.58 4.29
CA ASP A 198 16.69 -2.68 5.39
C ASP A 198 15.75 -1.55 4.94
N LEU A 199 14.45 -1.79 5.11
CA LEU A 199 13.37 -0.99 4.55
C LEU A 199 12.72 -0.16 5.65
N ALA A 200 12.58 1.14 5.43
CA ALA A 200 11.77 2.02 6.27
C ALA A 200 10.48 2.43 5.56
N ILE A 201 9.37 2.48 6.29
CA ILE A 201 8.06 2.95 5.82
C ILE A 201 7.57 4.02 6.80
N ALA A 202 7.50 5.27 6.32
CA ALA A 202 6.95 6.37 7.09
C ALA A 202 5.49 6.61 6.68
N PRO A 203 4.53 6.46 7.61
CA PRO A 203 3.12 6.64 7.32
C PRO A 203 2.68 8.10 7.42
N ALA A 204 1.60 8.42 6.72
CA ALA A 204 0.74 9.56 7.01
C ALA A 204 -0.70 9.13 6.68
N PHE A 205 -1.54 9.02 7.70
CA PHE A 205 -2.94 8.60 7.57
C PHE A 205 -3.89 9.79 7.74
N ASN A 206 -5.12 9.64 7.22
CA ASN A 206 -6.22 10.60 7.44
C ASN A 206 -5.76 12.03 7.09
N GLU A 207 -6.04 13.04 7.92
CA GLU A 207 -5.66 14.45 7.69
C GLU A 207 -4.18 14.69 7.34
N ALA A 208 -3.28 13.75 7.64
CA ALA A 208 -1.87 13.84 7.26
C ALA A 208 -1.56 13.25 5.87
N ALA A 209 -2.43 12.40 5.34
CA ALA A 209 -2.32 11.83 4.00
C ALA A 209 -2.52 12.90 2.93
N ALA A 210 -1.90 12.71 1.77
CA ALA A 210 -1.90 13.73 0.72
C ALA A 210 -3.25 13.91 0.03
N LEU A 211 -4.03 12.83 -0.09
CA LEU A 211 -5.31 12.80 -0.82
C LEU A 211 -6.53 12.88 0.12
N TYR A 212 -6.32 13.19 1.40
CA TYR A 212 -7.38 13.16 2.39
C TYR A 212 -8.47 14.20 2.11
N GLY A 213 -9.71 13.72 1.95
CA GLY A 213 -10.87 14.55 1.64
C GLY A 213 -10.83 15.18 0.24
N GLU A 214 -9.99 14.67 -0.67
CA GLU A 214 -9.94 15.12 -2.06
C GLU A 214 -10.89 14.33 -2.97
N HIS A 215 -10.97 13.00 -2.77
CA HIS A 215 -11.70 12.09 -3.66
C HIS A 215 -12.68 11.18 -2.92
N TYR A 216 -12.22 10.57 -1.82
CA TYR A 216 -13.05 9.69 -1.00
C TYR A 216 -13.01 10.11 0.46
N GLU A 217 -14.15 9.91 1.13
CA GLU A 217 -14.30 10.14 2.57
C GLU A 217 -13.99 8.86 3.35
N GLY A 218 -13.51 9.02 4.57
CA GLY A 218 -13.29 7.89 5.45
C GLY A 218 -12.25 8.15 6.53
N THR A 219 -12.00 7.13 7.35
CA THR A 219 -11.03 7.23 8.43
C THR A 219 -10.42 5.88 8.69
N VAL A 220 -9.10 5.81 8.50
CA VAL A 220 -8.28 4.68 8.93
C VAL A 220 -8.09 4.79 10.44
N THR A 221 -8.39 3.72 11.16
CA THR A 221 -8.34 3.66 12.63
C THR A 221 -7.31 2.68 13.17
N ALA A 222 -6.78 1.83 12.31
CA ALA A 222 -5.76 0.86 12.67
C ALA A 222 -4.71 0.73 11.56
N TRP A 223 -3.47 0.52 11.99
CA TRP A 223 -2.38 0.08 11.12
C TRP A 223 -1.74 -1.13 11.75
N GLU A 224 -1.58 -2.20 10.98
CA GLU A 224 -1.12 -3.49 11.50
C GLU A 224 -0.10 -4.15 10.58
N PHE A 225 0.75 -4.96 11.19
CA PHE A 225 1.63 -5.87 10.48
C PHE A 225 1.18 -7.32 10.68
N CYS A 226 0.83 -8.01 9.60
CA CYS A 226 0.45 -9.42 9.64
C CYS A 226 1.70 -10.31 9.51
N SER A 227 1.82 -11.27 10.42
CA SER A 227 2.95 -12.19 10.54
C SER A 227 2.47 -13.63 10.72
N GLY A 228 3.40 -14.57 10.61
CA GLY A 228 3.12 -16.00 10.67
C GLY A 228 2.84 -16.57 9.29
N SER A 229 2.98 -17.89 9.13
CA SER A 229 2.89 -18.53 7.81
C SER A 229 1.53 -18.36 7.14
N ASP A 230 0.47 -18.14 7.92
CA ASP A 230 -0.89 -17.88 7.47
C ASP A 230 -1.29 -16.40 7.61
N GLY A 231 -0.41 -15.53 8.13
CA GLY A 231 -0.72 -14.12 8.38
C GLY A 231 -1.64 -13.87 9.58
N GLY A 232 -1.92 -14.89 10.41
CA GLY A 232 -2.87 -14.76 11.51
C GLY A 232 -2.37 -13.99 12.73
N ASP A 233 -1.05 -13.76 12.85
CA ASP A 233 -0.48 -12.98 13.95
C ASP A 233 -0.46 -11.50 13.58
N ARG A 234 -1.41 -10.71 14.13
CA ARG A 234 -1.49 -9.26 13.93
C ARG A 234 -0.66 -8.50 14.98
N ILE A 235 0.20 -7.61 14.51
CA ILE A 235 1.00 -6.70 15.33
C ILE A 235 0.48 -5.27 15.09
N ALA A 236 -0.14 -4.67 16.10
CA ALA A 236 -0.60 -3.29 16.01
C ALA A 236 0.57 -2.31 15.93
N LEU A 237 0.44 -1.29 15.08
CA LEU A 237 1.43 -0.26 14.84
C LEU A 237 0.89 1.12 15.23
N ASP A 238 1.78 1.99 15.68
CA ASP A 238 1.47 3.40 15.87
C ASP A 238 1.29 4.09 14.51
N MET A 239 0.19 4.81 14.32
CA MET A 239 -0.19 5.39 13.04
C MET A 239 0.69 6.59 12.63
N ASP A 240 1.38 7.20 13.59
CA ASP A 240 2.17 8.41 13.37
C ASP A 240 3.69 8.15 13.39
N GLU A 241 4.12 6.90 13.55
CA GLU A 241 5.53 6.52 13.71
C GLU A 241 6.02 5.60 12.59
N PRO A 242 7.18 5.87 11.94
CA PRO A 242 7.72 5.00 10.91
C PRO A 242 8.07 3.61 11.43
N ILE A 243 7.84 2.60 10.60
CA ILE A 243 8.35 1.24 10.82
C ILE A 243 9.63 0.99 10.02
N ARG A 244 10.41 0.03 10.48
CA ARG A 244 11.55 -0.53 9.77
C ARG A 244 11.46 -2.05 9.73
N ILE A 245 11.61 -2.62 8.55
CA ILE A 245 11.60 -4.05 8.30
C ILE A 245 13.01 -4.45 7.85
N THR A 246 13.63 -5.37 8.58
CA THR A 246 15.04 -5.72 8.36
C THR A 246 15.28 -7.20 8.51
N THR A 247 16.35 -7.69 7.89
CA THR A 247 16.88 -9.05 8.09
C THR A 247 17.75 -9.18 9.36
N ALA A 248 17.97 -8.07 10.08
CA ALA A 248 18.58 -8.09 11.40
C ALA A 248 17.64 -8.71 12.44
N ARG A 249 18.24 -9.26 13.50
CA ARG A 249 17.48 -9.88 14.61
C ARG A 249 17.25 -8.87 15.73
N CYS A 250 16.08 -8.95 16.36
CA CYS A 250 15.88 -8.30 17.65
C CYS A 250 16.88 -8.87 18.67
N GLY A 251 17.75 -8.01 19.20
CA GLY A 251 18.69 -8.37 20.25
C GLY A 251 20.05 -8.92 19.81
N SER A 252 20.68 -8.42 18.75
CA SER A 252 22.15 -8.38 18.74
C SER A 252 22.61 -7.16 19.53
N GLU A 253 23.06 -7.39 20.76
CA GLU A 253 23.84 -6.45 21.54
C GLU A 253 25.13 -6.08 20.75
N ASP A 254 25.03 -5.10 19.85
CA ASP A 254 26.17 -4.27 19.42
C ASP A 254 26.20 -2.96 20.22
N ASP A 255 25.58 -2.99 21.41
CA ASP A 255 25.55 -1.92 22.40
C ASP A 255 26.25 -2.33 23.71
N SER A 256 27.30 -3.15 23.58
CA SER A 256 28.18 -3.51 24.70
C SER A 256 29.65 -3.43 24.34
N ASP A 257 30.15 -2.30 23.79
CA ASP A 257 31.59 -1.96 23.88
C ASP A 257 31.97 -0.51 23.48
N ARG A 258 31.09 0.48 23.67
CA ARG A 258 31.47 1.91 23.57
C ARG A 258 30.97 2.78 24.72
N ASP A 259 31.12 2.33 25.97
CA ASP A 259 31.50 3.27 27.04
C ASP A 259 32.17 2.56 28.21
N ALA A 260 33.47 2.31 28.07
CA ALA A 260 34.35 2.06 29.20
C ALA A 260 35.43 3.13 29.21
N SER A 261 35.15 4.29 29.81
CA SER A 261 36.05 5.08 30.68
C SER A 261 35.38 6.44 30.90
N ASP A 262 34.78 6.75 32.05
CA ASP A 262 35.53 7.13 33.24
C ASP A 262 34.49 7.59 34.28
N HIS A 263 34.45 6.95 35.45
CA HIS A 263 34.22 7.60 36.75
C HIS A 263 34.06 6.56 37.86
N ARG A 264 35.20 6.07 38.36
CA ARG A 264 35.31 5.67 39.77
C ARG A 264 36.54 6.29 40.38
N GLY A 265 36.30 7.29 41.22
CA GLY A 265 37.31 8.04 41.93
C GLY A 265 38.16 7.15 42.84
N ASN A 266 39.46 7.45 42.85
CA ASN A 266 40.29 7.21 44.01
C ASN A 266 41.23 8.40 44.22
N ARG A 267 41.09 9.08 45.37
CA ARG A 267 41.95 10.16 45.83
C ARG A 267 43.12 9.60 46.65
N GLY A 268 44.34 10.00 46.31
CA GLY A 268 45.51 9.99 47.21
C GLY A 268 46.85 10.09 46.46
N PRO A 269 47.88 10.82 46.98
CA PRO A 269 48.64 11.83 46.21
C PRO A 269 50.19 11.63 46.25
N PRO A 270 51.03 12.66 45.99
CA PRO A 270 51.55 13.16 44.70
C PRO A 270 53.11 13.05 44.62
N ASP A 271 53.74 13.62 43.56
CA ASP A 271 55.15 14.09 43.41
C ASP A 271 55.62 13.89 41.95
N HIS A 272 56.38 14.70 41.21
CA HIS A 272 57.02 16.03 41.32
C HIS A 272 57.55 16.42 39.89
N ALA A 273 57.64 17.73 39.60
CA ALA A 273 58.57 18.46 38.69
C ALA A 273 58.72 17.99 37.21
N GLY A 274 58.58 18.79 36.15
CA GLY A 274 58.88 20.21 35.96
C GLY A 274 60.13 20.33 35.07
N GLU A 275 60.00 20.75 33.81
CA GLU A 275 61.02 21.49 33.03
C GLU A 275 60.36 22.32 31.93
N GLU A 276 60.92 23.51 31.72
CA GLU A 276 60.42 24.67 30.98
C GLU A 276 61.04 24.78 29.56
N GLY A 277 60.23 25.24 28.58
CA GLY A 277 60.62 26.10 27.43
C GLY A 277 61.35 25.48 26.23
N PRO A 278 61.31 26.09 25.01
CA PRO A 278 61.25 27.55 24.74
C PRO A 278 60.13 28.02 23.76
N PRO A 279 59.99 29.35 23.49
CA PRO A 279 58.71 29.98 23.13
C PRO A 279 58.53 30.45 21.66
N ASP A 280 57.25 30.71 21.33
CA ASP A 280 56.57 31.57 20.34
C ASP A 280 57.31 32.15 19.12
N HIS A 281 56.69 31.97 17.94
CA HIS A 281 56.69 32.95 16.85
C HIS A 281 55.29 33.14 16.23
N ALA A 282 54.83 34.40 16.28
CA ALA A 282 53.95 35.17 15.38
C ALA A 282 53.46 34.44 14.10
N GLY A 283 52.19 34.48 13.67
CA GLY A 283 51.29 35.64 13.61
C GLY A 283 51.33 36.23 12.19
N GLU A 284 50.57 35.68 11.23
CA GLU A 284 50.36 36.23 9.89
C GLU A 284 48.93 35.88 9.41
N GLU A 285 48.06 36.88 9.54
CA GLU A 285 46.97 37.32 8.65
C GLU A 285 46.41 36.35 7.59
N GLY A 286 45.11 36.02 7.67
CA GLY A 286 44.28 35.71 6.49
C GLY A 286 43.99 37.00 5.70
N PRO A 287 43.61 36.97 4.40
CA PRO A 287 42.25 36.61 3.94
C PRO A 287 42.23 36.13 2.43
N PRO A 288 41.15 36.19 1.62
CA PRO A 288 39.73 36.49 1.90
C PRO A 288 38.69 35.48 1.37
N ASP A 289 37.47 35.70 1.84
CA ASP A 289 36.20 35.13 1.36
C ASP A 289 35.98 35.37 -0.13
N HIS A 290 35.48 34.33 -0.80
CA HIS A 290 35.05 34.40 -2.19
C HIS A 290 33.62 34.94 -2.28
N ALA A 291 33.49 35.97 -3.11
CA ALA A 291 32.29 36.68 -3.45
C ALA A 291 31.30 35.83 -4.27
N GLU A 292 30.03 36.02 -3.94
CA GLU A 292 28.88 36.24 -4.85
C GLU A 292 29.06 35.76 -6.30
N GLU A 293 28.47 34.61 -6.63
CA GLU A 293 28.07 34.34 -8.02
C GLU A 293 26.62 34.82 -8.22
N GLU A 294 26.49 35.73 -9.17
CA GLU A 294 25.25 36.33 -9.64
C GLU A 294 24.35 35.29 -10.32
N GLY A 295 23.06 35.35 -10.00
CA GLY A 295 22.03 34.54 -10.67
C GLY A 295 21.83 34.93 -12.14
N PRO A 296 21.30 34.02 -12.97
CA PRO A 296 20.99 34.31 -14.36
C PRO A 296 19.79 35.28 -14.49
N PRO A 297 19.74 36.08 -15.59
CA PRO A 297 18.85 37.23 -15.69
C PRO A 297 17.38 36.88 -15.98
N ASP A 298 16.49 37.75 -15.47
CA ASP A 298 15.06 37.78 -15.72
C ASP A 298 14.72 37.87 -17.22
N HIS A 299 13.92 36.93 -17.70
CA HIS A 299 13.30 36.99 -19.01
C HIS A 299 12.01 37.81 -18.96
N ALA A 300 12.00 38.88 -19.76
CA ALA A 300 10.87 39.76 -19.97
C ALA A 300 9.81 39.12 -20.88
N GLY A 301 8.56 39.16 -20.42
CA GLY A 301 7.32 39.47 -21.14
C GLY A 301 7.09 38.83 -22.51
N GLU A 302 6.24 37.80 -22.53
CA GLU A 302 5.36 37.50 -23.65
C GLU A 302 3.92 37.77 -23.20
N GLU A 303 3.23 38.62 -23.94
CA GLU A 303 1.89 39.13 -23.68
C GLU A 303 0.84 38.02 -23.89
N GLY A 304 -0.02 37.79 -22.90
CA GLY A 304 -1.20 36.93 -23.06
C GLY A 304 -2.28 37.60 -23.92
N PRO A 305 -3.10 36.84 -24.67
CA PRO A 305 -4.24 37.38 -25.41
C PRO A 305 -5.36 37.85 -24.45
N PRO A 306 -6.19 38.83 -24.87
CA PRO A 306 -7.03 39.62 -23.95
C PRO A 306 -8.35 38.96 -23.55
N ASP A 307 -8.80 39.32 -22.34
CA ASP A 307 -10.12 39.04 -21.78
C ASP A 307 -11.26 39.60 -22.65
N HIS A 308 -12.27 38.76 -22.93
CA HIS A 308 -13.54 39.19 -23.49
C HIS A 308 -14.53 39.55 -22.38
N ALA A 309 -14.94 40.82 -22.38
CA ALA A 309 -16.02 41.34 -21.57
C ALA A 309 -17.36 41.28 -22.34
N GLY A 310 -18.36 40.65 -21.70
CA GLY A 310 -19.76 41.08 -21.67
C GLY A 310 -20.67 40.72 -22.84
N GLU A 311 -21.74 39.97 -22.55
CA GLU A 311 -23.09 40.32 -23.00
C GLU A 311 -24.10 40.21 -21.85
N GLU A 312 -24.96 41.23 -21.74
CA GLU A 312 -26.07 41.38 -20.80
C GLU A 312 -27.29 40.54 -21.25
N GLY A 313 -28.16 40.12 -20.30
CA GLY A 313 -29.31 39.18 -20.43
C GLY A 313 -30.52 39.61 -21.30
N PRO A 314 -31.82 39.32 -20.99
CA PRO A 314 -32.47 38.82 -19.74
C PRO A 314 -33.69 37.85 -20.01
N PRO A 315 -34.77 37.68 -19.19
CA PRO A 315 -35.05 38.03 -17.78
C PRO A 315 -35.69 36.90 -16.90
N GLU A 316 -35.82 37.28 -15.62
CA GLU A 316 -36.47 36.71 -14.43
C GLU A 316 -37.92 36.21 -14.58
N HIS A 317 -38.27 35.19 -13.77
CA HIS A 317 -39.63 34.93 -13.32
C HIS A 317 -39.73 35.09 -11.80
N ALA A 318 -40.53 36.06 -11.40
CA ALA A 318 -41.03 36.25 -10.04
C ALA A 318 -42.40 35.57 -9.91
N GLU A 319 -42.66 34.92 -8.78
CA GLU A 319 -44.02 34.77 -8.24
C GLU A 319 -43.96 34.94 -6.71
N GLU A 320 -44.97 35.64 -6.22
CA GLU A 320 -45.12 36.19 -4.87
C GLU A 320 -45.81 35.23 -3.89
N GLY A 321 -45.57 35.45 -2.59
CA GLY A 321 -46.56 35.23 -1.53
C GLY A 321 -45.95 34.50 -0.33
N GLY A 322 -45.80 35.05 0.89
CA GLY A 322 -46.48 36.17 1.53
C GLY A 322 -47.11 35.68 2.84
N SER A 323 -46.59 36.14 3.98
CA SER A 323 -47.29 36.57 5.23
C SER A 323 -46.68 36.12 6.58
N ASP A 324 -46.19 37.13 7.31
CA ASP A 324 -46.48 37.48 8.71
C ASP A 324 -46.08 36.60 9.93
N ASP A 325 -45.07 37.13 10.66
CA ASP A 325 -45.21 37.75 12.00
C ASP A 325 -45.65 36.84 13.18
N ARG A 326 -44.70 36.43 14.06
CA ARG A 326 -44.57 36.93 15.47
C ARG A 326 -43.69 36.09 16.41
N ASN A 327 -42.77 36.82 17.01
CA ASN A 327 -42.07 36.61 18.28
C ASN A 327 -42.94 36.10 19.46
N ARG A 328 -42.46 35.07 20.19
CA ARG A 328 -42.52 34.99 21.67
C ARG A 328 -41.69 33.82 22.23
N GLY A 329 -40.69 34.15 23.04
CA GLY A 329 -40.00 33.17 23.89
C GLY A 329 -40.81 32.71 25.11
N ARG A 330 -40.49 31.50 25.60
CA ARG A 330 -40.49 31.15 27.03
C ARG A 330 -39.80 29.81 27.31
N ASP A 331 -39.17 29.77 28.48
CA ASP A 331 -38.36 28.73 29.11
C ASP A 331 -38.97 27.32 29.27
N ARG A 332 -38.13 26.28 29.00
CA ARG A 332 -37.82 25.00 29.73
C ARG A 332 -38.95 24.03 30.19
N PRO A 333 -38.65 22.75 30.55
CA PRO A 333 -37.70 21.76 29.99
C PRO A 333 -38.30 20.30 29.88
N GLY A 334 -37.62 19.39 29.16
CA GLY A 334 -37.61 17.92 29.40
C GLY A 334 -38.41 17.02 28.44
N HIS A 335 -37.84 15.81 28.20
CA HIS A 335 -38.26 14.66 27.34
C HIS A 335 -37.65 14.70 25.93
N SER A 336 -36.71 13.82 25.52
CA SER A 336 -36.65 12.34 25.39
C SER A 336 -37.44 11.79 24.20
N GLU A 337 -36.78 10.89 23.45
CA GLU A 337 -37.25 10.06 22.30
C GLU A 337 -37.05 10.77 20.94
N GLU A 338 -36.08 10.33 20.12
CA GLU A 338 -36.09 9.19 19.15
C GLU A 338 -36.55 9.67 17.77
N ASP A 339 -35.79 9.24 16.75
CA ASP A 339 -36.03 9.25 15.29
C ASP A 339 -35.91 10.59 14.53
N ASP A 340 -35.02 10.61 13.52
CA ASP A 340 -35.15 11.26 12.20
C ASP A 340 -33.78 11.15 11.47
N GLU A 341 -33.49 9.98 10.88
CA GLU A 341 -32.49 9.79 9.81
C GLU A 341 -33.14 8.86 8.76
N GLU A 342 -34.01 9.45 7.94
CA GLU A 342 -34.44 8.94 6.63
C GLU A 342 -34.47 10.21 5.76
N ASP A 343 -33.43 10.45 4.94
CA ASP A 343 -33.43 11.43 3.84
C ASP A 343 -32.05 11.45 3.10
N ASP A 344 -31.33 10.31 2.99
CA ASP A 344 -30.10 10.20 2.17
C ASP A 344 -30.18 9.10 1.08
N ASP A 345 -31.25 8.28 1.03
CA ASP A 345 -31.38 7.20 0.04
C ASP A 345 -31.96 7.67 -1.32
N GLU A 346 -32.53 8.89 -1.42
CA GLU A 346 -33.14 9.37 -2.68
C GLU A 346 -32.16 10.11 -3.62
N VAL A 347 -30.90 10.33 -3.18
CA VAL A 347 -29.86 10.94 -4.05
C VAL A 347 -29.02 9.86 -4.75
N GLU A 348 -28.83 8.71 -4.10
CA GLU A 348 -28.07 7.59 -4.69
C GLU A 348 -28.84 6.86 -5.80
N GLU A 349 -30.19 6.80 -5.74
CA GLU A 349 -30.99 6.23 -6.84
C GLU A 349 -30.99 7.13 -8.10
N GLU A 350 -30.77 8.45 -7.99
CA GLU A 350 -30.67 9.33 -9.17
C GLU A 350 -29.30 9.24 -9.86
N GLU A 351 -28.22 8.92 -9.14
CA GLU A 351 -26.88 8.73 -9.74
C GLU A 351 -26.74 7.34 -10.39
N GLU A 352 -27.35 6.28 -9.82
CA GLU A 352 -27.40 4.95 -10.45
C GLU A 352 -28.24 4.95 -11.74
N GLU A 353 -29.34 5.73 -11.80
CA GLU A 353 -30.17 5.84 -13.01
C GLU A 353 -29.47 6.63 -14.14
N GLU A 354 -28.63 7.63 -13.82
CA GLU A 354 -27.84 8.37 -14.84
C GLU A 354 -26.71 7.50 -15.41
N GLU A 355 -26.06 6.63 -14.61
CA GLU A 355 -25.05 5.69 -15.10
C GLU A 355 -25.65 4.57 -15.99
N GLU A 356 -26.85 4.06 -15.66
CA GLU A 356 -27.54 3.07 -16.51
C GLU A 356 -27.99 3.67 -17.85
N GLU A 357 -28.42 4.94 -17.90
CA GLU A 357 -28.79 5.61 -19.16
C GLU A 357 -27.58 5.88 -20.08
N GLU A 358 -26.41 6.23 -19.53
CA GLU A 358 -25.19 6.42 -20.34
C GLU A 358 -24.64 5.09 -20.89
N GLU A 359 -24.74 3.98 -20.15
CA GLU A 359 -24.34 2.66 -20.65
C GLU A 359 -25.28 2.12 -21.75
N GLU A 360 -26.59 2.37 -21.67
CA GLU A 360 -27.54 2.00 -22.73
C GLU A 360 -27.30 2.80 -24.03
N GLU A 361 -26.91 4.08 -23.95
CA GLU A 361 -26.57 4.87 -25.14
C GLU A 361 -25.26 4.40 -25.81
N GLU A 362 -24.25 3.97 -25.04
CA GLU A 362 -23.00 3.41 -25.59
C GLU A 362 -23.23 2.03 -26.26
N GLU A 363 -24.08 1.16 -25.70
CA GLU A 363 -24.42 -0.12 -26.33
C GLU A 363 -25.20 0.05 -27.66
N GLU A 364 -26.09 1.06 -27.75
CA GLU A 364 -26.80 1.37 -29.00
C GLU A 364 -25.84 1.92 -30.09
N GLU A 365 -24.82 2.71 -29.73
CA GLU A 365 -23.82 3.19 -30.69
C GLU A 365 -22.90 2.06 -31.20
N GLU A 366 -22.52 1.10 -30.35
CA GLU A 366 -21.73 -0.07 -30.78
C GLU A 366 -22.52 -1.00 -31.72
N GLU A 367 -23.82 -1.23 -31.47
CA GLU A 367 -24.67 -2.03 -32.37
C GLU A 367 -24.85 -1.35 -33.75
N GLU A 368 -24.95 -0.01 -33.80
CA GLU A 368 -25.02 0.72 -35.08
C GLU A 368 -23.70 0.65 -35.88
N GLU A 369 -22.54 0.69 -35.21
CA GLU A 369 -21.24 0.52 -35.88
C GLU A 369 -21.02 -0.91 -36.42
N GLU A 370 -21.45 -1.94 -35.70
CA GLU A 370 -21.37 -3.33 -36.19
C GLU A 370 -22.30 -3.57 -37.41
N GLU A 371 -23.49 -2.98 -37.44
CA GLU A 371 -24.38 -3.08 -38.61
C GLU A 371 -23.80 -2.35 -39.84
N GLU A 372 -23.13 -1.20 -39.66
CA GLU A 372 -22.46 -0.50 -40.78
C GLU A 372 -21.27 -1.31 -41.33
N GLU A 373 -20.48 -1.98 -40.48
CA GLU A 373 -19.38 -2.84 -40.93
C GLU A 373 -19.88 -4.08 -41.69
N GLU A 374 -20.98 -4.72 -41.25
CA GLU A 374 -21.58 -5.84 -41.98
C GLU A 374 -22.14 -5.43 -43.35
N GLU A 375 -22.73 -4.24 -43.48
CA GLU A 375 -23.20 -3.72 -44.77
C GLU A 375 -22.03 -3.40 -45.73
N GLU A 376 -20.90 -2.88 -45.23
CA GLU A 376 -19.71 -2.64 -46.06
C GLU A 376 -19.06 -3.96 -46.54
N GLU A 377 -19.03 -5.01 -45.71
CA GLU A 377 -18.51 -6.33 -46.12
C GLU A 377 -19.41 -7.00 -47.19
N GLU A 378 -20.73 -6.86 -47.10
CA GLU A 378 -21.65 -7.39 -48.13
C GLU A 378 -21.53 -6.64 -49.47
N GLU A 379 -21.27 -5.32 -49.45
CA GLU A 379 -21.02 -4.55 -50.68
C GLU A 379 -19.68 -4.91 -51.36
N GLU A 380 -18.63 -5.21 -50.57
CA GLU A 380 -17.35 -5.67 -51.12
C GLU A 380 -17.43 -7.09 -51.74
N GLU A 381 -18.25 -7.99 -51.18
CA GLU A 381 -18.46 -9.32 -51.76
C GLU A 381 -19.26 -9.29 -53.09
N GLU A 382 -20.18 -8.33 -53.27
CA GLU A 382 -20.92 -8.18 -54.53
C GLU A 382 -20.07 -7.54 -55.66
N GLU A 383 -19.06 -6.72 -55.35
CA GLU A 383 -18.15 -6.15 -56.37
C GLU A 383 -17.14 -7.17 -56.93
N ASP A 384 -16.84 -8.25 -56.21
CA ASP A 384 -15.93 -9.32 -56.64
C ASP A 384 -16.61 -10.40 -57.53
N GLU A 385 -17.94 -10.38 -57.66
CA GLU A 385 -18.72 -11.30 -58.51
C GLU A 385 -19.07 -10.79 -59.94
N GLU A 386 -18.72 -9.54 -60.32
CA GLU A 386 -18.98 -8.97 -61.67
C GLU A 386 -17.87 -9.15 -62.73
#